data_AF-A0A925UUX4-F1
#
_entry.id   AF-A0A925UUX4-F1
#
_cell.length_a   1.000
_cell.length_b   1.000
_cell.length_c   1.000
_cell.angle_alpha   90.00
_cell.angle_beta   90.00
_cell.angle_gamma   90.00
#
_symmetry.space_group_name_H-M   'P 1'
#
loop_
_entity.id
_entity.type
_entity.pdbx_description
1 polymer ?
#
loop_
_entity_poly.entity_id
_entity_poly.type
_entity_poly.pdbx_seq_one_letter_code
_entity_poly.pdbx_strand_id
1 'polypeptide(L)'
;HEAVAEERAFFAKSDQMPDAIYVFSDGIQHLVVDPISGQIHRPFFERVFGALCQPGEDERASQWLAEMAQSEPVRRRTDDDIGIAIARRLGP
;
A
#
# COMPACT_ATOMS: atom_id res chain seq x y z
N HIS A 1 -12.76 14.81 -28.21
CA HIS A 1 -12.84 15.69 -27.02
C HIS A 1 -12.42 14.85 -25.83
N GLU A 2 -11.13 14.88 -25.51
CA GLU A 2 -10.53 14.15 -24.40
C GLU A 2 -10.64 15.06 -23.18
N ALA A 3 -11.40 14.63 -22.17
CA ALA A 3 -11.54 15.39 -20.93
C ALA A 3 -10.26 15.22 -20.13
N VAL A 4 -9.47 16.29 -20.02
CA VAL A 4 -8.35 16.36 -19.08
C VAL A 4 -8.98 16.38 -17.68
N ALA A 5 -8.89 15.27 -16.95
CA ALA A 5 -9.30 15.22 -15.56
C ALA A 5 -8.42 16.22 -14.78
N GLU A 6 -9.03 17.22 -14.13
CA GLU A 6 -8.32 18.04 -13.16
C GLU A 6 -7.87 17.12 -12.02
N GLU A 7 -6.56 16.92 -11.86
CA GLU A 7 -6.03 16.28 -10.65
C GLU A 7 -6.38 17.15 -9.44
N ARG A 8 -7.30 16.66 -8.62
CA ARG A 8 -7.72 17.32 -7.38
C ARG A 8 -7.13 16.56 -6.19
N ALA A 9 -6.20 17.22 -5.49
CA ALA A 9 -5.67 16.71 -4.23
C ALA A 9 -6.58 17.12 -3.07
N PHE A 10 -6.94 16.16 -2.22
CA PHE A 10 -7.60 16.41 -0.95
C PHE A 10 -6.59 16.26 0.19
N PHE A 11 -6.52 17.27 1.05
CA PHE A 11 -5.65 17.24 2.22
C PHE A 11 -6.50 17.03 3.47
N ALA A 12 -6.17 16.00 4.24
CA ALA A 12 -6.73 15.74 5.57
C ALA A 12 -5.60 15.71 6.59
N LYS A 13 -5.83 16.30 7.76
CA LYS A 13 -4.91 16.25 8.90
C LYS A 13 -5.49 15.33 9.97
N SER A 14 -4.66 14.45 10.52
CA SER A 14 -4.96 13.68 11.72
C SER A 14 -3.98 14.07 12.83
N ASP A 15 -4.48 14.22 14.05
CA ASP A 15 -3.64 14.42 15.25
C ASP A 15 -3.19 13.07 15.86
N GLN A 16 -3.58 11.94 15.24
CA GLN A 16 -3.05 10.63 15.63
C GLN A 16 -1.56 10.52 15.26
N MET A 17 -0.79 9.86 16.11
CA MET A 17 0.60 9.51 15.85
C MET A 17 0.69 8.02 15.52
N PRO A 18 0.41 7.60 14.28
CA PRO A 18 0.51 6.18 13.95
C PRO A 18 1.97 5.72 13.99
N ASP A 19 2.18 4.48 14.41
CA ASP A 19 3.48 3.80 14.28
C ASP A 19 3.76 3.39 12.82
N ALA A 20 2.72 3.33 12.01
CA ALA A 20 2.74 2.80 10.65
C ALA A 20 1.70 3.50 9.77
N ILE A 21 2.07 3.85 8.55
CA ILE A 21 1.20 4.39 7.50
C ILE A 21 1.32 3.49 6.27
N TYR A 22 0.18 3.19 5.66
CA TYR A 22 0.09 2.48 4.40
C TYR A 22 -0.70 3.32 3.42
N VAL A 23 -0.18 3.44 2.21
CA VAL A 23 -0.85 4.08 1.08
C VAL A 23 -0.82 3.08 -0.07
N PHE A 24 -1.93 2.93 -0.76
CA PHE A 24 -2.02 2.05 -1.92
C PHE A 24 -2.96 2.63 -2.97
N SER A 25 -2.76 2.26 -4.23
CA SER A 25 -3.69 2.58 -5.33
C SER A 25 -4.94 1.70 -5.26
N ASP A 26 -6.00 2.15 -5.94
CA ASP A 26 -7.23 1.39 -6.15
C ASP A 26 -7.00 0.05 -6.84
N GLY A 27 -5.99 -0.05 -7.71
CA GLY A 27 -5.62 -1.29 -8.39
C GLY A 27 -5.37 -2.50 -7.47
N ILE A 28 -5.00 -2.28 -6.19
CA ILE A 28 -4.87 -3.35 -5.18
C ILE A 28 -6.00 -3.35 -4.14
N GLN A 29 -6.84 -2.32 -4.08
CA GLN A 29 -7.86 -2.13 -3.03
C GLN A 29 -8.76 -3.36 -2.85
N HIS A 30 -9.29 -3.93 -3.94
CA HIS A 30 -10.15 -5.12 -3.91
C HIS A 30 -9.48 -6.40 -3.35
N LEU A 31 -8.14 -6.45 -3.26
CA LEU A 31 -7.39 -7.57 -2.67
C LEU A 31 -7.17 -7.38 -1.17
N VAL A 32 -7.15 -6.13 -0.72
CA VAL A 32 -6.67 -5.75 0.61
C VAL A 32 -7.73 -5.09 1.47
N VAL A 33 -8.91 -4.82 0.92
CA VAL A 33 -10.07 -4.29 1.63
C VAL A 33 -11.24 -5.22 1.39
N ASP A 34 -11.86 -5.70 2.46
CA ASP A 34 -13.12 -6.42 2.39
C ASP A 34 -14.22 -5.46 1.90
N PRO A 35 -14.89 -5.75 0.76
CA PRO A 35 -15.80 -4.80 0.13
C PRO A 35 -17.11 -4.60 0.91
N ILE A 36 -17.45 -5.51 1.83
CA ILE A 36 -18.70 -5.45 2.61
C ILE A 36 -18.49 -4.61 3.87
N SER A 37 -17.41 -4.88 4.59
CA SER A 37 -17.09 -4.27 5.88
C SER A 37 -16.20 -3.04 5.77
N GLY A 38 -15.56 -2.82 4.62
CA GLY A 38 -14.54 -1.79 4.43
C GLY A 38 -13.28 -2.02 5.26
N GLN A 39 -13.13 -3.20 5.87
CA GLN A 39 -12.00 -3.50 6.74
C GLN A 39 -10.79 -3.93 5.92
N ILE A 40 -9.63 -3.44 6.35
CA ILE A 40 -8.35 -3.80 5.79
C ILE A 40 -8.04 -5.27 6.13
N HIS A 41 -7.60 -6.04 5.14
CA HIS A 41 -7.11 -7.40 5.30
C HIS A 41 -5.73 -7.38 6.00
N ARG A 42 -5.77 -7.23 7.33
CA ARG A 42 -4.61 -7.09 8.22
C ARG A 42 -3.47 -8.10 7.98
N PRO A 43 -3.73 -9.40 7.74
CA PRO A 43 -2.66 -10.38 7.54
C PRO A 43 -1.76 -10.10 6.33
N PHE A 44 -2.29 -9.43 5.29
CA PHE A 44 -1.49 -8.98 4.16
C PHE A 44 -0.42 -7.98 4.62
N PHE A 45 -0.85 -6.94 5.32
CA PHE A 45 0.01 -5.86 5.78
C PHE A 45 0.95 -6.26 6.91
N GLU A 46 0.56 -7.20 7.77
CA GLU A 46 1.44 -7.76 8.81
C GLU A 46 2.61 -8.55 8.21
N ARG A 47 2.39 -9.30 7.13
CA ARG A 47 3.48 -9.99 6.39
C ARG A 47 4.46 -9.00 5.79
N VAL A 48 3.91 -7.96 5.15
CA VAL A 48 4.70 -6.86 4.57
C VAL A 48 5.50 -6.17 5.67
N PHE A 49 4.91 -5.90 6.84
CA PHE A 49 5.63 -5.32 7.97
C PHE A 49 6.73 -6.20 8.51
N GLY A 50 6.43 -7.49 8.74
CA GLY A 50 7.42 -8.42 9.27
C GLY A 50 8.66 -8.56 8.39
N ALA A 51 8.51 -8.43 7.07
CA ALA A 51 9.61 -8.53 6.12
C ALA A 51 10.42 -7.24 5.93
N LEU A 52 9.82 -6.07 6.18
CA LEU A 52 10.36 -4.77 5.74
C LEU A 52 10.76 -3.81 6.87
N CYS A 53 10.92 -4.31 8.09
CA CYS A 53 11.03 -3.50 9.31
C CYS A 53 12.45 -3.38 9.91
N GLN A 54 13.50 -3.52 9.10
CA GLN A 54 14.87 -3.28 9.53
C GLN A 54 15.32 -1.89 9.02
N PRO A 55 15.84 -1.01 9.89
CA PRO A 55 16.44 0.25 9.45
C PRO A 55 17.54 0.00 8.41
N GLY A 56 17.54 0.76 7.32
CA GLY A 56 18.57 0.68 6.28
C GLY A 56 18.33 -0.39 5.21
N GLU A 57 17.16 -1.04 5.19
CA GLU A 57 16.80 -2.03 4.18
C GLU A 57 15.74 -1.52 3.18
N ASP A 58 15.54 -0.20 3.08
CA ASP A 58 14.49 0.42 2.26
C ASP A 58 14.52 -0.02 0.79
N GLU A 59 15.73 -0.17 0.21
CA GLU A 59 15.89 -0.65 -1.18
C GLU A 59 15.45 -2.11 -1.32
N ARG A 60 15.91 -2.99 -0.41
CA ARG A 60 15.50 -4.40 -0.40
C ARG A 60 14.00 -4.53 -0.19
N ALA A 61 13.44 -3.67 0.67
CA ALA A 61 12.03 -3.63 0.95
C ALA A 61 11.20 -3.19 -0.27
N SER A 62 11.67 -2.13 -0.94
CA SER A 62 11.06 -1.64 -2.18
C SER A 62 11.11 -2.69 -3.28
N GLN A 63 12.23 -3.40 -3.42
CA GLN A 63 12.38 -4.48 -4.39
C GLN A 63 11.43 -5.65 -4.09
N TRP A 64 11.35 -6.09 -2.83
CA TRP A 64 10.42 -7.14 -2.43
C TRP A 64 8.95 -6.74 -2.68
N LEU A 65 8.57 -5.49 -2.40
CA LEU A 65 7.24 -4.97 -2.70
C LEU A 65 6.94 -5.00 -4.20
N ALA A 66 7.92 -4.61 -5.02
CA ALA A 66 7.79 -4.65 -6.48
C ALA A 66 7.61 -6.09 -7.00
N GLU A 67 8.41 -7.04 -6.50
CA GLU A 67 8.30 -8.45 -6.85
C GLU A 67 6.95 -9.06 -6.43
N MET A 68 6.49 -8.74 -5.21
CA MET A 68 5.19 -9.16 -4.72
C MET A 68 4.04 -8.60 -5.57
N ALA A 69 4.10 -7.32 -5.95
CA ALA A 69 3.11 -6.67 -6.80
C ALA A 69 3.06 -7.31 -8.22
N GLN A 70 4.21 -7.77 -8.73
CA GLN A 70 4.30 -8.48 -10.00
C GLN A 70 4.06 -10.00 -9.89
N SER A 71 3.79 -10.52 -8.70
CA SER A 71 3.62 -11.95 -8.51
C SER A 71 2.33 -12.47 -9.17
N GLU A 72 2.41 -13.68 -9.70
CA GLU A 72 1.30 -14.37 -10.35
C GLU A 72 0.00 -14.38 -9.52
N PRO A 73 0.00 -14.63 -8.18
CA PRO A 73 -1.22 -14.54 -7.38
C PRO A 73 -1.87 -13.14 -7.31
N VAL A 74 -1.08 -12.08 -7.50
CA VAL A 74 -1.57 -10.69 -7.52
C VAL A 74 -2.06 -10.34 -8.94
N ARG A 75 -1.24 -10.58 -9.97
CA ARG A 75 -1.57 -10.26 -11.37
C ARG A 75 -2.75 -11.06 -11.92
N ARG A 76 -3.03 -12.26 -11.39
CA ARG A 76 -4.25 -13.00 -11.76
C ARG A 76 -5.53 -12.37 -11.26
N ARG A 77 -5.45 -11.50 -10.25
CA ARG A 77 -6.62 -10.92 -9.59
C ARG A 77 -6.85 -9.48 -10.03
N THR A 78 -5.79 -8.79 -10.48
CA THR A 78 -5.87 -7.43 -11.05
C THR A 78 -4.87 -7.26 -12.19
N ASP A 79 -5.34 -6.64 -13.26
CA ASP A 79 -4.54 -6.17 -14.39
C ASP A 79 -4.18 -4.68 -14.30
N ASP A 80 -4.72 -3.98 -13.30
CA ASP A 80 -4.53 -2.55 -13.06
C ASP A 80 -3.16 -2.19 -12.46
N ASP A 81 -2.81 -0.91 -12.49
CA ASP A 81 -1.55 -0.41 -11.95
C ASP A 81 -1.54 -0.40 -10.41
N ILE A 82 -0.49 -1.01 -9.84
CA ILE A 82 -0.33 -1.16 -8.40
C ILE A 82 0.71 -0.16 -7.88
N GLY A 83 0.26 0.76 -7.03
CA GLY A 83 1.10 1.61 -6.20
C GLY A 83 0.98 1.21 -4.73
N ILE A 84 2.11 1.08 -4.03
CA ILE A 84 2.14 0.84 -2.58
C ILE A 84 3.27 1.68 -1.99
N ALA A 85 2.97 2.43 -0.93
CA ALA A 85 3.95 3.14 -0.12
C ALA A 85 3.70 2.85 1.36
N ILE A 86 4.80 2.66 2.10
CA ILE A 86 4.77 2.29 3.50
C ILE A 86 5.73 3.20 4.25
N ALA A 87 5.25 3.76 5.34
CA ALA A 87 6.09 4.50 6.27
C ALA A 87 5.90 3.93 7.67
N ARG A 88 7.00 3.75 8.40
CA ARG A 88 6.97 3.35 9.79
C ARG A 88 7.71 4.38 10.61
N ARG A 89 7.15 4.72 11.76
CA ARG A 89 7.86 5.45 12.80
C ARG A 89 8.89 4.51 13.40
N LEU A 90 10.16 4.75 13.10
CA LEU A 90 11.23 4.25 13.93
C LEU A 90 11.15 5.06 15.23
N GLY A 91 11.00 4.37 16.36
CA GLY A 91 11.09 5.04 17.67
C GLY A 91 12.43 5.76 17.82
N PRO A 92 12.64 6.49 18.93
CA PRO A 92 13.99 6.89 19.31
C PRO A 92 14.92 5.67 19.41
#